data_AF-A0A426U8S0-F1
#
_entry.id   AF-A0A426U8S0-F1
#
_cell.length_a   1.000
_cell.length_b   1.000
_cell.length_c   1.000
_cell.angle_alpha   90.00
_cell.angle_beta   90.00
_cell.angle_gamma   90.00
#
_symmetry.space_group_name_H-M   'P 1'
#
loop_
_entity.id
_entity.type
_entity.pdbx_description
1 polymer ?
#
loop_
_entity_poly.entity_id
_entity_poly.type
_entity_poly.pdbx_seq_one_letter_code
_entity_poly.pdbx_strand_id
1 'polypeptide(L)'
;METKICKQIYIEPAQEKMLKYLAGSFGVPEAEIIRQALEQHLQRMQLPERTRSAWQAERVYIAQRAAMQPTMNKRTWSREDLYDR
;
A
#
# COMPACT_ATOMS: atom_id res chain seq x y z
N MET A 1 17.78 21.10 -9.03
CA MET A 1 17.61 19.89 -9.87
C MET A 1 18.26 18.76 -9.10
N GLU A 2 17.50 17.78 -8.64
CA GLU A 2 18.10 16.61 -7.99
C GLU A 2 19.01 15.88 -8.98
N THR A 3 20.23 15.59 -8.54
CA THR A 3 21.25 14.94 -9.36
C THR A 3 20.82 13.49 -9.62
N LYS A 4 20.61 13.13 -10.89
CA LYS A 4 20.27 11.75 -11.27
C LYS A 4 21.48 10.83 -11.02
N ILE A 5 21.23 9.65 -10.43
CA ILE A 5 22.26 8.63 -10.18
C ILE A 5 22.27 7.62 -11.33
N CYS A 6 23.42 7.41 -11.95
CA CYS A 6 23.58 6.38 -12.98
C CYS A 6 23.60 4.98 -12.35
N LYS A 7 22.80 4.06 -12.90
CA LYS A 7 22.76 2.64 -12.51
C LYS A 7 22.89 1.80 -13.78
N GLN A 8 23.72 0.76 -13.72
CA GLN A 8 23.85 -0.25 -14.78
C GLN A 8 23.06 -1.49 -14.36
N ILE A 9 22.17 -1.95 -15.23
CA ILE A 9 21.31 -3.11 -15.00
C ILE A 9 21.35 -4.02 -16.21
N TYR A 10 21.18 -5.33 -15.98
CA TYR A 10 20.95 -6.30 -17.03
C TYR A 10 19.44 -6.48 -17.21
N ILE A 11 19.01 -6.58 -18.47
CA ILE A 11 17.61 -6.77 -18.86
C ILE A 11 17.53 -7.88 -19.89
N GLU A 12 16.36 -8.50 -19.99
CA GLU A 12 16.13 -9.56 -20.98
C GLU A 12 16.07 -8.97 -22.40
N PRO A 13 16.46 -9.73 -23.44
CA PRO A 13 16.39 -9.26 -24.83
C PRO A 13 14.98 -8.81 -25.27
N ALA A 14 13.93 -9.41 -24.70
CA ALA A 14 12.55 -9.00 -24.96
C ALA A 14 12.24 -7.62 -24.35
N GLN A 15 12.81 -7.30 -23.19
CA GLN A 15 12.63 -6.01 -22.51
C GLN A 15 13.36 -4.90 -23.27
N GLU A 16 14.54 -5.19 -23.82
CA GLU A 16 15.29 -4.24 -24.66
C GLU A 16 14.50 -3.82 -25.90
N LYS A 17 13.92 -4.79 -26.63
CA LYS A 17 13.08 -4.50 -27.79
C LYS A 17 11.88 -3.65 -27.44
N MET A 18 11.24 -3.95 -26.31
CA MET A 18 10.08 -3.20 -25.82
C MET A 18 10.46 -1.78 -25.39
N LEU A 19 11.59 -1.60 -24.70
CA LEU A 19 12.09 -0.28 -24.31
C LEU A 19 12.35 0.62 -25.53
N LYS A 20 13.03 0.09 -26.56
CA LYS A 20 13.27 0.82 -27.81
C LYS A 20 11.98 1.21 -28.52
N TYR A 21 11.03 0.27 -28.60
CA TYR A 21 9.73 0.54 -29.22
C TYR A 21 8.98 1.66 -28.48
N LEU A 22 8.92 1.58 -27.15
CA LEU A 22 8.23 2.57 -26.33
C LEU A 22 8.94 3.93 -26.39
N ALA A 23 10.27 3.96 -26.36
CA ALA A 23 11.06 5.18 -26.49
C ALA A 23 10.80 5.89 -27.81
N GLY A 24 10.78 5.13 -28.92
CA GLY A 24 10.44 5.65 -30.24
C GLY A 24 8.99 6.14 -30.33
N SER A 25 8.04 5.39 -29.75
CA SER A 25 6.61 5.72 -29.81
C SER A 25 6.26 6.96 -28.98
N PHE A 26 6.87 7.13 -27.81
CA PHE A 26 6.61 8.25 -26.90
C PHE A 26 7.55 9.44 -27.10
N GLY A 27 8.59 9.31 -27.93
CA GLY A 27 9.57 10.37 -28.16
C GLY A 27 10.40 10.73 -26.93
N VAL A 28 10.54 9.80 -25.98
CA VAL A 28 11.30 10.00 -24.73
C VAL A 28 12.47 9.04 -24.64
N PRO A 29 13.55 9.37 -23.90
CA PRO A 29 14.67 8.45 -23.70
C PRO A 29 14.23 7.17 -22.98
N GLU A 30 14.89 6.04 -23.26
CA GLU A 30 14.65 4.77 -22.57
C GLU A 30 14.76 4.91 -21.03
N ALA A 31 15.71 5.71 -20.57
CA ALA A 31 15.90 6.00 -19.14
C ALA A 31 14.73 6.77 -18.50
N GLU A 32 13.92 7.50 -19.27
CA GLU A 32 12.66 8.10 -18.79
C GLU A 32 11.62 7.01 -18.55
N ILE A 33 11.49 6.07 -19.48
CA ILE A 33 10.54 4.95 -19.36
C ILE A 33 10.88 4.08 -18.14
N ILE A 34 12.16 3.76 -17.94
CA ILE A 34 12.61 2.99 -16.77
C ILE A 34 12.27 3.74 -15.48
N ARG A 35 12.50 5.06 -15.42
CA ARG A 35 12.13 5.86 -14.23
C ARG A 35 10.63 5.90 -14.00
N GLN A 36 9.82 6.09 -15.03
CA GLN A 36 8.36 6.09 -14.91
C GLN A 36 7.84 4.74 -14.42
N ALA A 37 8.39 3.64 -14.93
CA ALA A 37 8.04 2.29 -14.49
C ALA A 37 8.42 2.07 -13.01
N LEU A 38 9.59 2.52 -12.58
CA LEU A 38 10.02 2.49 -11.18
C LEU A 38 9.10 3.32 -10.28
N GLU A 39 8.76 4.54 -10.68
CA GLU A 39 7.87 5.42 -9.94
C GLU A 39 6.48 4.79 -9.78
N GLN A 40 5.90 4.25 -10.86
CA GLN A 40 4.62 3.54 -10.80
C GLN A 40 4.70 2.30 -9.90
N HIS A 41 5.80 1.57 -9.94
CA HIS A 41 5.99 0.39 -9.09
C HIS A 41 6.10 0.78 -7.61
N LEU A 42 6.85 1.84 -7.30
CA LEU A 42 6.97 2.39 -5.95
C LEU A 42 5.63 2.92 -5.44
N GLN A 43 4.86 3.64 -6.27
CA GLN A 43 3.52 4.10 -5.90
C GLN A 43 2.55 2.94 -5.61
N ARG A 44 2.61 1.86 -6.39
CA ARG A 44 1.83 0.64 -6.11
C ARG A 44 2.27 -0.03 -4.81
N MET A 45 3.57 -0.05 -4.53
CA MET A 45 4.13 -0.57 -3.27
C MET A 45 3.84 0.32 -2.06
N GLN A 46 3.59 1.63 -2.26
CA GLN A 46 3.26 2.57 -1.19
C GLN A 46 1.83 2.42 -0.63
N LEU A 47 1.00 1.52 -1.17
CA LEU A 47 -0.06 0.93 -0.35
C LEU A 47 0.59 -0.11 0.58
N PRO A 48 0.86 0.21 1.87
CA PRO A 48 -0.15 0.65 2.83
C PRO A 48 0.33 1.65 3.91
N GLU A 49 0.88 2.82 3.57
CA GLU A 49 1.05 3.90 4.60
C GLU A 49 -0.32 4.38 5.13
N ARG A 50 -1.36 4.38 4.27
CA ARG A 50 -2.76 4.62 4.68
C ARG A 50 -3.29 3.62 5.71
N THR A 51 -2.79 2.38 5.72
CA THR A 51 -3.24 1.37 6.70
C THR A 51 -2.64 1.64 8.07
N ARG A 52 -1.43 2.22 8.15
CA ARG A 52 -0.80 2.53 9.44
C ARG A 52 -1.49 3.69 10.15
N SER A 53 -1.84 4.75 9.42
CA SER A 53 -2.58 5.89 9.98
C SER A 53 -4.03 5.52 10.30
N ALA A 54 -4.71 4.75 9.45
CA ALA A 54 -6.04 4.20 9.75
C ALA A 54 -6.01 3.28 10.98
N TRP A 55 -4.98 2.45 11.12
CA TRP A 55 -4.81 1.59 12.30
C TRP A 55 -4.50 2.38 13.57
N GLN A 56 -3.73 3.46 13.49
CA GLN A 56 -3.52 4.35 14.63
C GLN A 56 -4.82 5.06 15.03
N ALA A 57 -5.61 5.54 14.07
CA ALA A 57 -6.92 6.13 14.34
C ALA A 57 -7.87 5.12 15.03
N GLU A 58 -7.91 3.88 14.54
CA GLU A 58 -8.70 2.80 15.13
C GLU A 58 -8.24 2.47 16.56
N ARG A 59 -6.93 2.40 16.80
CA ARG A 59 -6.39 2.15 18.15
C ARG A 59 -6.76 3.25 19.14
N VAL A 60 -6.73 4.51 18.71
CA VAL A 60 -7.18 5.65 19.53
C VAL A 60 -8.68 5.54 19.82
N TYR A 61 -9.49 5.18 18.81
CA TYR A 61 -10.93 4.98 18.96
C TYR A 61 -11.27 3.85 19.95
N ILE A 62 -10.61 2.69 19.85
CA ILE A 62 -10.78 1.56 20.77
C ILE A 62 -10.38 1.96 22.20
N ALA A 63 -9.26 2.68 22.36
CA ALA A 63 -8.81 3.13 23.68
C ALA A 63 -9.80 4.12 24.32
N GLN A 64 -10.36 5.06 23.55
CA GLN A 64 -11.41 5.95 24.01
C GLN A 64 -12.68 5.20 24.43
N ARG A 65 -13.10 4.21 23.63
CA ARG A 65 -14.25 3.33 23.94
C ARG A 65 -14.02 2.46 25.18
N ALA A 66 -12.81 1.97 25.39
CA ALA A 66 -12.46 1.17 26.58
C ALA A 66 -12.35 2.03 27.85
N ALA A 67 -11.97 3.30 27.72
CA ALA A 67 -11.92 4.26 28.81
C ALA A 67 -13.31 4.78 29.21
N MET A 68 -14.28 4.77 28.30
CA MET A 68 -15.69 4.94 28.65
C MET A 68 -16.12 3.76 29.51
N GLN A 69 -16.56 4.04 30.75
CA GLN A 69 -16.96 3.00 31.70
C GLN A 69 -17.93 2.00 31.08
N PRO A 70 -17.88 0.71 31.46
CA PRO A 70 -18.83 -0.26 30.97
C PRO A 70 -20.23 0.28 31.26
N THR A 71 -21.04 0.47 30.22
CA THR A 71 -22.48 0.55 30.47
C THR A 71 -22.82 -0.69 31.29
N MET A 72 -23.47 -0.47 32.43
CA MET A 72 -23.81 -1.50 33.42
C MET A 72 -24.86 -2.49 32.86
N ASN A 73 -24.82 -2.78 31.57
CA ASN A 73 -25.57 -3.84 30.95
C ASN A 73 -24.76 -5.11 31.10
N LYS A 74 -24.85 -5.70 32.30
CA LYS A 74 -24.45 -7.09 32.52
C LYS A 74 -25.14 -7.92 31.44
N ARG A 75 -24.37 -8.76 30.73
CA ARG A 75 -24.93 -9.73 29.79
C ARG A 75 -26.09 -10.45 30.48
N THR A 76 -27.29 -10.32 29.95
CA THR A 76 -28.50 -10.96 30.49
C THR A 76 -28.59 -12.43 30.09
N TRP A 77 -27.77 -12.86 29.13
CA TRP A 77 -27.73 -14.22 28.61
C TRP A 77 -26.40 -14.90 28.91
N SER A 78 -26.48 -16.17 29.27
CA SER A 78 -25.36 -17.10 29.37
C SER A 78 -25.04 -17.66 27.98
N ARG A 79 -23.79 -18.11 27.76
CA ARG A 79 -23.40 -18.69 26.47
C ARG A 79 -24.19 -19.98 26.19
N GLU A 80 -24.62 -20.69 27.23
CA GLU A 80 -25.46 -21.88 27.11
C GLU A 80 -26.83 -21.56 26.51
N ASP A 81 -27.44 -20.41 26.85
CA ASP A 81 -28.76 -19.98 26.35
C ASP A 81 -28.83 -19.81 24.81
N LEU A 82 -27.68 -19.74 24.14
CA LEU A 82 -27.57 -19.56 22.68
C LEU A 82 -27.61 -20.87 21.88
N TYR A 83 -27.33 -22.01 22.53
CA TYR A 83 -27.22 -23.31 21.87
C TYR A 83 -28.41 -24.23 22.11
N ASP A 84 -29.38 -23.83 22.95
CA ASP A 84 -30.64 -24.53 23.14
C ASP A 84 -31.63 -24.22 22.01
N ARG A 85 -31.36 -24.78 20.83
CA ARG A 85 -32.35 -24.95 19.75
C ARG A 85 -32.21 -26.31 19.10
#